data_AF-A0A959HRA8-F1
#
_entry.id   AF-A0A959HRA8-F1
#
_cell.length_a   1.000
_cell.length_b   1.000
_cell.length_c   1.000
_cell.angle_alpha   90.00
_cell.angle_beta   90.00
_cell.angle_gamma   90.00
#
_symmetry.space_group_name_H-M   'P 1'
#
loop_
_entity.id
_entity.type
_entity.pdbx_description
1 polymer ?
#
loop_
_entity_poly.entity_id
_entity_poly.type
_entity_poly.pdbx_seq_one_letter_code
_entity_poly.pdbx_strand_id
1 'polypeptide(L)' 'NTLHRDMEQPQIQMNDIARIAIRSTKPLFSDPYRQNRITGSVILVDEGTNNTVAAGMVI' A
#
# COMPACT_ATOMS: atom_id res chain seq x y z
N ASN A 1 -19.95 -9.29 -10.75
CA ASN A 1 -18.76 -8.75 -10.05
C ASN A 1 -17.78 -8.16 -11.06
N THR A 2 -18.06 -6.98 -11.57
CA THR A 2 -17.12 -6.20 -12.38
C THR A 2 -16.33 -5.34 -11.41
N LEU A 3 -15.12 -5.77 -11.05
CA LEU A 3 -14.15 -4.93 -10.36
C LEU A 3 -13.75 -3.81 -11.31
N HIS A 4 -14.55 -2.75 -11.37
CA HIS A 4 -14.30 -1.59 -12.19
C HIS A 4 -13.26 -0.73 -11.48
N ARG A 5 -12.17 -0.40 -12.18
CA ARG A 5 -11.15 0.50 -11.64
C ARG A 5 -11.68 1.92 -11.79
N ASP A 6 -12.12 2.49 -10.67
CA ASP A 6 -12.43 3.91 -10.60
C ASP A 6 -11.11 4.70 -10.64
N MET A 7 -11.00 5.60 -11.61
CA MET A 7 -9.86 6.51 -11.78
C MET A 7 -10.26 7.98 -11.51
N GLU A 8 -11.54 8.24 -11.28
CA GLU A 8 -12.12 9.57 -11.09
C GLU A 8 -12.10 9.97 -9.60
N GLN A 9 -12.06 9.00 -8.70
CA GLN A 9 -11.91 9.22 -7.26
C GLN A 9 -10.45 9.06 -6.80
N PRO A 10 -9.74 10.16 -6.48
CA PRO A 10 -8.36 10.10 -6.01
C PRO A 10 -8.23 9.72 -4.53
N GLN A 11 -9.35 9.58 -3.80
CA GLN A 11 -9.36 9.27 -2.37
C GLN A 11 -9.62 7.78 -2.13
N ILE A 12 -8.87 7.23 -1.18
CA ILE A 12 -8.99 5.82 -0.73
C ILE A 12 -9.62 5.86 0.65
N GLN A 13 -10.76 5.19 0.82
CA GLN A 13 -11.48 5.11 2.09
C GLN A 13 -11.12 3.82 2.84
N MET A 14 -11.61 3.70 4.07
CA MET A 14 -11.42 2.49 4.87
C MET A 14 -12.04 1.28 4.16
N ASN A 15 -11.30 0.17 4.14
CA ASN A 15 -11.62 -1.09 3.44
C ASN A 15 -11.52 -1.05 1.91
N ASP A 16 -11.11 0.08 1.31
CA ASP A 16 -10.81 0.11 -0.12
C ASP A 16 -9.50 -0.61 -0.42
N ILE A 17 -9.43 -1.20 -1.63
CA ILE A 17 -8.23 -1.81 -2.17
C ILE A 17 -7.78 -0.97 -3.36
N ALA A 18 -6.59 -0.39 -3.25
CA ALA A 18 -6.02 0.46 -4.28
C ALA A 18 -4.63 -0.02 -4.71
N ARG A 19 -4.26 0.30 -5.95
CA ARG A 19 -2.89 0.19 -6.45
C ARG A 19 -2.28 1.59 -6.45
N ILE A 20 -1.25 1.80 -5.65
CA ILE A 20 -0.61 3.11 -5.48
C ILE A 20 0.89 3.05 -5.81
N ALA A 21 1.48 4.21 -6.06
CA ALA A 21 2.92 4.40 -6.12
C ALA A 21 3.35 5.19 -4.87
N ILE A 22 4.35 4.70 -4.16
CA ILE A 22 4.87 5.32 -2.94
C ILE A 22 6.29 5.82 -3.22
N ARG A 23 6.60 7.03 -2.76
CA ARG A 23 7.95 7.58 -2.77
C ARG A 23 8.47 7.64 -1.34
N SER A 24 9.59 6.99 -1.08
CA SER A 24 10.30 7.08 0.20
C SER A 24 11.35 8.20 0.16
N THR A 25 11.68 8.73 1.33
CA THR A 25 12.75 9.75 1.49
C THR A 25 14.15 9.16 1.31
N LYS A 26 14.30 7.87 1.64
CA LYS A 26 15.54 7.09 1.46
C LYS A 26 15.25 5.84 0.64
N PRO A 27 16.23 5.32 -0.12
CA PRO A 27 16.10 4.02 -0.77
C PRO A 27 15.77 2.92 0.24
N LEU A 28 14.88 2.01 -0.14
CA LEU A 28 14.49 0.85 0.66
C LEU A 28 14.83 -0.41 -0.13
N PHE A 29 15.31 -1.44 0.58
CA PHE A 29 15.41 -2.78 0.01
C PHE A 29 14.03 -3.42 0.07
N SER A 30 13.42 -3.66 -1.08
CA SER A 30 12.12 -4.31 -1.21
C SER A 30 12.12 -5.29 -2.36
N ASP A 31 11.46 -6.42 -2.18
CA ASP A 31 11.23 -7.41 -3.23
C ASP A 31 9.74 -7.46 -3.58
N PRO A 32 9.34 -7.91 -4.79
CA PRO A 32 7.95 -8.24 -5.05
C PRO A 32 7.44 -9.27 -4.04
N TYR A 33 6.26 -9.04 -3.47
CA TYR A 33 5.66 -9.91 -2.46
C TYR A 33 5.52 -11.36 -2.91
N ARG A 34 5.30 -11.57 -4.22
CA ARG A 34 5.23 -12.91 -4.82
C ARG A 34 6.55 -13.68 -4.72
N GLN A 35 7.68 -12.99 -4.68
CA GLN A 35 9.02 -13.56 -4.56
C GLN A 35 9.43 -13.71 -3.09
N ASN A 36 9.26 -12.67 -2.29
CA ASN A 36 9.55 -12.69 -0.86
C ASN A 36 8.46 -11.96 -0.07
N ARG A 37 7.71 -12.71 0.73
CA ARG A 37 6.61 -12.18 1.55
C ARG A 37 7.08 -11.29 2.70
N ILE A 38 8.32 -11.46 3.16
CA ILE A 38 8.87 -10.70 4.29
C ILE A 38 9.21 -9.28 3.80
N THR A 39 10.09 -9.17 2.81
CA THR A 39 10.58 -7.89 2.26
C THR A 39 9.62 -7.25 1.25
N GLY A 40 8.58 -7.96 0.82
CA GLY A 40 7.53 -7.43 -0.05
C GLY A 40 6.23 -7.05 0.68
N SER A 41 6.16 -7.24 2.00
CA SER A 41 5.02 -6.76 2.81
C SER A 41 5.30 -5.35 3.34
N VAL A 42 4.26 -4.52 3.43
CA VAL A 42 4.36 -3.16 3.97
C VAL A 42 3.16 -2.84 4.85
N ILE A 43 3.39 -2.08 5.91
CA ILE A 43 2.34 -1.42 6.70
C ILE A 43 2.57 0.09 6.64
N LEU A 44 1.48 0.85 6.62
CA LEU A 44 1.53 2.31 6.77
C LEU A 44 1.07 2.63 8.18
N VAL A 45 1.87 3.44 8.87
CA VAL A 45 1.61 3.90 10.23
C VAL A 45 1.45 5.41 10.20
N ASP A 46 0.40 5.90 10.82
CA ASP A 46 0.20 7.34 11.01
C ASP A 46 1.12 7.86 12.12
N GLU A 47 1.92 8.89 11.82
CA GLU A 47 2.94 9.42 12.75
C GLU A 47 2.33 10.16 13.96
N GLY A 48 1.10 10.67 13.85
CA GLY A 48 0.43 11.39 14.93
C GLY A 48 -0.21 10.49 15.98
N THR A 49 -0.75 9.35 15.54
CA THR A 49 -1.52 8.42 16.39
C THR A 49 -0.81 7.09 16.63
N ASN A 50 0.25 6.77 15.90
CA ASN A 50 0.91 5.46 15.85
C ASN A 50 -0.01 4.30 15.45
N ASN A 51 -1.16 4.60 14.85
CA ASN A 51 -2.07 3.58 14.37
C ASN A 51 -1.62 3.03 13.02
N THR A 52 -1.81 1.73 12.82
CA THR A 52 -1.67 1.12 11.49
C THR A 52 -2.89 1.50 10.66
N VAL A 53 -2.66 2.27 9.59
CA VAL A 53 -3.73 2.79 8.73
C VAL A 53 -3.92 1.98 7.45
N ALA A 54 -2.90 1.24 7.03
CA ALA A 54 -2.99 0.36 5.87
C ALA A 54 -1.99 -0.79 5.96
N ALA A 55 -2.32 -1.87 5.26
CA ALA A 55 -1.40 -2.96 4.94
C ALA A 55 -1.36 -3.13 3.42
N GLY A 56 -0.20 -3.53 2.89
CA GLY A 56 0.02 -3.63 1.47
C GLY A 56 1.06 -4.66 1.09
N MET A 57 1.12 -4.92 -0.21
CA MET A 57 2.11 -5.77 -0.85
C MET A 57 2.80 -5.02 -1.98
N VAL A 58 4.11 -5.17 -2.07
CA VAL A 58 4.91 -4.70 -3.22
C VAL A 58 4.64 -5.64 -4.39
N ILE A 59 4.32 -5.07 -5.56
CA ILE A 59 3.91 -5.80 -6.77
C ILE A 59 4.89 -5.60 -7.92
#